data_AF-A0AAP4BWP8-F1
#
_entry.id   AF-A0AAP4BWP8-F1
#
_cell.length_a   1.000
_cell.length_b   1.000
_cell.length_c   1.000
_cell.angle_alpha   90.00
_cell.angle_beta   90.00
_cell.angle_gamma   90.00
#
_symmetry.space_group_name_H-M   'P 1'
#
loop_
_entity.id
_entity.type
_entity.pdbx_description
1 polymer ?
#
loop_
_entity_poly.entity_id
_entity_poly.type
_entity_poly.pdbx_seq_one_letter_code
_entity_poly.pdbx_strand_id
1 'polypeptide(L)' 'MAVKPHDFRAVKEPEAVDSEISTILGEDAPSLAEEVDQLDRAHSVLRNALQEN' A
#
# COMPACT_ATOMS: atom_id res chain seq x y z
N MET A 1 -32.01 7.28 -6.16
CA MET A 1 -31.38 6.05 -6.70
C MET A 1 -30.25 5.68 -5.75
N ALA A 2 -30.22 4.42 -5.32
CA ALA A 2 -29.35 3.90 -4.26
C ALA A 2 -27.85 4.07 -4.58
N VAL A 3 -27.07 4.39 -3.55
CA VAL A 3 -25.61 4.32 -3.58
C VAL A 3 -25.25 2.87 -3.90
N LYS A 4 -24.59 2.62 -5.04
CA LYS A 4 -24.11 1.28 -5.38
C LYS A 4 -23.07 0.87 -4.32
N PRO A 5 -23.32 -0.19 -3.54
CA PRO A 5 -22.36 -0.65 -2.56
C PRO A 5 -21.23 -1.40 -3.27
N HIS A 6 -20.00 -1.08 -2.89
CA HIS A 6 -18.76 -1.72 -3.34
C HIS A 6 -18.46 -1.61 -4.83
N ASP A 7 -17.65 -0.60 -5.18
CA ASP A 7 -16.95 -0.59 -6.46
C ASP A 7 -15.82 -1.61 -6.38
N PHE A 8 -16.02 -2.82 -6.93
CA PHE A 8 -14.98 -3.85 -7.02
C PHE A 8 -13.72 -3.38 -7.78
N ARG A 9 -13.77 -2.21 -8.43
CA ARG A 9 -12.61 -1.55 -9.06
C ARG A 9 -11.71 -0.82 -8.07
N ALA A 10 -12.14 -0.65 -6.81
CA ALA A 10 -11.34 -0.04 -5.74
C ALA A 10 -10.42 -1.06 -5.04
N VAL A 11 -10.62 -2.36 -5.27
CA VAL A 11 -9.78 -3.41 -4.71
C VAL A 11 -8.47 -3.47 -5.49
N LYS A 12 -7.36 -3.16 -4.81
CA LYS A 12 -6.02 -3.32 -5.38
C LYS A 12 -5.67 -4.80 -5.42
N GLU A 13 -5.30 -5.30 -6.61
CA GLU A 13 -4.85 -6.68 -6.80
C GLU A 13 -3.59 -6.97 -5.96
N PRO A 14 -3.43 -8.18 -5.41
CA PRO A 14 -2.27 -8.52 -4.57
C PRO A 14 -0.92 -8.27 -5.25
N GLU A 15 -0.81 -8.54 -6.56
CA GLU A 15 0.41 -8.29 -7.34
C GLU A 15 0.76 -6.79 -7.44
N ALA A 16 -0.25 -5.93 -7.47
CA ALA A 16 -0.07 -4.47 -7.50
C ALA A 16 0.33 -3.93 -6.13
N VAL A 17 -0.14 -4.55 -5.04
CA VAL A 17 0.30 -4.26 -3.67
C VAL A 17 1.76 -4.67 -3.48
N ASP A 18 2.13 -5.87 -3.93
CA ASP A 18 3.49 -6.41 -3.84
C ASP A 18 4.51 -5.56 -4.62
N SER A 19 4.14 -5.15 -5.83
CA SER A 19 4.99 -4.27 -6.66
C SER A 19 5.24 -2.91 -6.01
N GLU A 20 4.22 -2.32 -5.39
CA GLU A 20 4.33 -1.02 -4.74
C GLU A 20 5.17 -1.09 -3.45
N ILE A 21 4.99 -2.14 -2.65
CA ILE A 21 5.82 -2.38 -1.46
C ILE A 21 7.28 -2.62 -1.86
N SER A 22 7.53 -3.44 -2.88
CA SER A 22 8.88 -3.70 -3.39
C SER A 22 9.54 -2.43 -3.91
N THR A 23 8.78 -1.52 -4.51
CA THR A 23 9.27 -0.22 -4.94
C THR A 23 9.69 0.63 -3.74
N ILE A 24 8.84 0.72 -2.71
CA ILE A 24 9.12 1.48 -1.49
C ILE A 24 10.35 0.93 -0.78
N LEU A 25 10.43 -0.39 -0.56
CA LEU A 25 11.54 -1.04 0.12
C LEU A 25 12.84 -1.09 -0.70
N GLY A 26 12.76 -0.79 -2.00
CA GLY A 26 13.91 -0.65 -2.89
C GLY A 26 14.53 0.75 -2.91
N GLU A 27 13.89 1.73 -2.27
CA GLU A 27 14.45 3.09 -2.11
C GLU A 27 15.68 3.07 -1.18
N ASP A 28 16.64 3.95 -1.45
CA ASP A 28 17.83 4.08 -0.60
C ASP A 28 17.45 4.76 0.73
N ALA A 29 17.81 4.13 1.84
CA ALA A 29 17.51 4.58 3.20
C ALA A 29 18.82 4.69 4.00
N PRO A 30 19.58 5.79 3.86
CA PRO A 30 20.92 5.95 4.45
C PRO A 30 20.93 6.04 5.99
N SER A 31 19.76 6.17 6.64
CA SER A 31 19.65 6.24 8.10
C SER A 31 18.51 5.36 8.62
N LEU A 32 18.62 4.94 9.89
CA LEU A 32 17.57 4.17 10.56
C LEU A 32 16.24 4.91 10.63
N ALA A 33 16.27 6.25 10.72
CA ALA A 33 15.04 7.05 10.70
C ALA A 33 14.35 6.95 9.33
N GLU A 34 15.13 7.01 8.25
CA GLU A 34 14.62 6.86 6.88
C GLU A 34 14.14 5.44 6.58
N GLU A 35 14.77 4.41 7.16
CA GLU A 35 14.30 3.02 7.09
C GLU A 35 12.96 2.83 7.81
N VAL A 36 12.76 3.48 8.96
CA VAL A 36 11.47 3.47 9.67
C VAL A 36 10.39 4.16 8.84
N ASP A 37 10.67 5.33 8.27
CA ASP A 37 9.74 6.05 7.40
C ASP A 37 9.41 5.23 6.13
N GLN A 38 10.38 4.50 5.59
CA GLN A 38 10.19 3.57 4.47
C GLN A 38 9.26 2.41 4.84
N LEU A 39 9.47 1.80 6.01
CA LEU A 39 8.61 0.72 6.53
C LEU A 39 7.19 1.21 6.82
N ASP A 40 7.03 2.40 7.38
CA ASP A 40 5.70 2.99 7.64
C ASP A 40 4.93 3.26 6.35
N ARG A 41 5.62 3.69 5.29
CA ARG A 41 5.03 3.85 3.95
C ARG A 41 4.59 2.50 3.37
N ALA A 42 5.44 1.47 3.43
CA ALA A 42 5.10 0.12 2.97
C ALA A 42 3.91 -0.48 3.76
N HIS A 43 3.87 -0.26 5.07
CA HIS A 43 2.78 -0.72 5.92
C HIS A 43 1.47 0.02 5.63
N SER A 44 1.53 1.30 5.30
CA SER A 44 0.35 2.09 4.89
C SER A 44 -0.28 1.55 3.62
N VAL A 45 0.53 1.11 2.64
CA VAL A 45 0.05 0.46 1.41
C VAL A 45 -0.75 -0.82 1.73
N LEU A 46 -0.20 -1.70 2.58
CA LEU A 46 -0.89 -2.92 3.02
C LEU A 46 -2.19 -2.59 3.75
N ARG A 47 -2.15 -1.63 4.67
CA ARG A 47 -3.33 -1.21 5.45
C ARG A 47 -4.44 -0.70 4.54
N ASN A 48 -4.11 0.15 3.56
CA ASN A 48 -5.10 0.67 2.63
C ASN A 48 -5.68 -0.45 1.75
N ALA A 49 -4.84 -1.35 1.23
CA ALA A 49 -5.29 -2.48 0.42
C ALA A 49 -6.23 -3.45 1.19
N LEU A 50 -6.02 -3.61 2.50
CA LEU A 50 -6.88 -4.42 3.37
C LEU A 50 -8.14 -3.69 3.84
N GLN A 51 -8.13 -2.36 3.90
CA GLN A 51 -9.29 -1.54 4.31
C GLN A 51 -10.22 -1.20 3.14
N GLU A 52 -9.70 -1.21 1.91
CA GLU A 52 -10.45 -0.97 0.67
C GLU A 52 -10.99 -2.26 0.02
N ASN A 53 -10.75 -3.42 0.66
CA ASN A 53 -11.33 -4.74 0.36
C ASN A 53 -12.51 -5.07 1.29
#